data_AF-A0A5N5ESE9-F1
#
_entry.id   AF-A0A5N5ESE9-F1
#
_cell.length_a   1.000
_cell.length_b   1.000
_cell.length_c   1.000
_cell.angle_alpha   90.00
_cell.angle_beta   90.00
_cell.angle_gamma   90.00
#
_symmetry.space_group_name_H-M   'P 1'
#
loop_
_entity.id
_entity.type
_entity.pdbx_description
1 polymer ?
#
loop_
_entity_poly.entity_id
_entity_poly.type
_entity_poly.pdbx_seq_one_letter_code
_entity_poly.pdbx_strand_id
1 'polypeptide(L)'
;MGEVVVRGAAYGVGAAVCVVVVTFVFQEHDDRIDLLEATTSLGLLTGTVLLLTGLFFWACSIPEILRWRDFFTTRAPNELVSIVAPSLVRAGVFLLVPVPVASGLGGLVESAARGSWLWGA
;
A
#
# COMPACT_ATOMS: atom_id res chain seq x y z
N MET A 1 -12.52 -11.53 -6.24
CA MET A 1 -11.90 -10.30 -5.72
C MET A 1 -11.71 -10.32 -4.20
N GLY A 2 -12.72 -10.66 -3.39
CA GLY A 2 -12.67 -10.55 -1.91
C GLY A 2 -11.41 -11.15 -1.26
N GLU A 3 -11.02 -12.37 -1.60
CA GLU A 3 -9.80 -13.01 -1.06
C GLU A 3 -8.50 -12.23 -1.40
N VAL A 4 -8.41 -11.66 -2.61
CA VAL A 4 -7.23 -10.89 -3.06
C VAL A 4 -7.11 -9.59 -2.25
N VAL A 5 -8.23 -8.90 -2.05
CA VAL A 5 -8.30 -7.66 -1.26
C VAL A 5 -7.97 -7.95 0.20
N VAL A 6 -8.56 -9.01 0.80
CA VAL A 6 -8.31 -9.38 2.20
C VAL A 6 -6.83 -9.68 2.43
N ARG A 7 -6.19 -10.44 1.53
CA ARG A 7 -4.75 -10.72 1.68
C ARG A 7 -3.88 -9.49 1.45
N GLY A 8 -4.22 -8.63 0.49
CA GLY A 8 -3.55 -7.34 0.30
C GLY A 8 -3.65 -6.46 1.55
N ALA A 9 -4.84 -6.40 2.15
CA ALA A 9 -5.11 -5.67 3.37
C ALA A 9 -4.34 -6.24 4.56
N ALA A 10 -4.32 -7.56 4.75
CA ALA A 10 -3.59 -8.20 5.83
C ALA A 10 -2.09 -7.87 5.80
N TYR A 11 -1.46 -7.93 4.63
CA TYR A 11 -0.06 -7.50 4.49
C TYR A 11 0.11 -5.99 4.69
N GLY A 12 -0.86 -5.19 4.24
CA GLY A 12 -0.86 -3.75 4.39
C GLY A 12 -0.94 -3.31 5.86
N VAL A 13 -1.69 -4.06 6.69
CA VAL A 13 -1.70 -3.88 8.15
C VAL A 13 -0.32 -4.13 8.75
N GLY A 14 0.37 -5.19 8.30
CA GLY A 14 1.75 -5.43 8.69
C GLY A 14 2.68 -4.27 8.32
N ALA A 15 2.56 -3.73 7.11
CA ALA A 15 3.31 -2.55 6.69
C ALA A 15 2.97 -1.31 7.53
N ALA A 16 1.70 -1.11 7.90
CA ALA A 16 1.30 -0.01 8.78
C ALA A 16 1.96 -0.11 10.16
N VAL A 17 2.03 -1.32 10.75
CA VAL A 17 2.76 -1.55 12.00
C VAL A 17 4.24 -1.22 11.84
N CYS A 18 4.88 -1.60 10.73
CA CYS A 18 6.27 -1.24 10.45
C CYS A 18 6.45 0.28 10.37
N VAL A 19 5.55 1.01 9.69
CA VAL A 19 5.60 2.48 9.60
C VAL A 19 5.53 3.12 11.00
N VAL A 20 4.61 2.65 11.83
CA VAL A 20 4.48 3.10 13.24
C VAL A 20 5.79 2.88 13.98
N VAL A 21 6.35 1.66 13.92
CA VAL A 21 7.59 1.31 14.62
C VAL A 21 8.75 2.19 14.15
N VAL A 22 8.95 2.34 12.84
CA VAL A 22 10.04 3.14 12.27
C VAL A 22 9.91 4.61 12.68
N THR A 23 8.69 5.16 12.67
CA THR A 23 8.42 6.54 13.13
C THR A 23 8.91 6.77 14.57
N PHE A 24 8.71 5.81 15.46
CA PHE A 24 9.18 5.92 16.85
C PHE A 24 10.67 5.62 17.04
N VAL A 25 11.32 4.98 16.06
CA VAL A 25 12.78 4.78 16.07
C VAL A 25 13.50 6.09 15.76
N PHE A 26 13.01 6.87 14.80
CA PHE A 26 13.54 8.21 14.52
C PHE A 26 13.39 9.12 15.75
N GLN A 27 14.46 9.81 16.12
CA GLN A 27 14.47 10.72 17.28
C GLN A 27 14.17 12.16 16.87
N GLU A 28 14.61 12.55 15.67
CA GLU A 28 14.44 13.90 15.14
C GLU A 28 13.02 14.09 14.60
N HIS A 29 12.47 15.28 14.85
CA HIS A 29 11.13 15.65 14.46
C HIS A 29 10.96 15.64 12.93
N ASP A 30 11.90 16.29 12.25
CA ASP A 30 11.83 16.51 10.81
C ASP A 30 11.93 15.17 10.05
N ASP A 31 12.79 14.25 10.49
CA ASP A 31 12.89 12.89 9.94
C ASP A 31 11.57 12.11 10.05
N ARG A 32 10.84 12.26 11.18
CA ARG A 32 9.54 11.61 11.37
C ARG A 32 8.52 12.16 10.39
N ILE A 33 8.47 13.48 10.22
CA ILE A 33 7.54 14.14 9.29
C ILE A 33 7.86 13.73 7.86
N ASP A 34 9.13 13.81 7.44
CA ASP A 34 9.56 13.46 6.09
C ASP A 34 9.23 12.00 5.75
N LEU A 35 9.46 11.07 6.69
CA LEU A 35 9.10 9.66 6.52
C LEU A 35 7.59 9.48 6.34
N LEU A 36 6.78 10.11 7.19
CA LEU A 36 5.32 9.96 7.19
C LEU A 36 4.70 10.61 5.94
N GLU A 37 5.21 11.77 5.52
CA GLU A 37 4.79 12.46 4.30
C GLU A 37 5.19 11.64 3.06
N ALA A 38 6.43 11.16 2.99
CA ALA A 38 6.89 10.33 1.88
C ALA A 38 6.08 9.03 1.79
N THR A 39 5.82 8.37 2.93
CA THR A 39 5.01 7.15 2.98
C THR A 39 3.57 7.41 2.54
N THR A 40 2.97 8.51 2.98
CA THR A 40 1.61 8.92 2.59
C THR A 40 1.54 9.20 1.10
N SER A 41 2.44 10.02 0.57
CA SER A 41 2.46 10.44 -0.83
C SER A 41 2.76 9.27 -1.77
N LEU A 42 3.80 8.48 -1.47
CA LEU A 42 4.14 7.31 -2.26
C LEU A 42 3.05 6.25 -2.19
N GLY A 43 2.53 5.94 -1.00
CA GLY A 43 1.48 4.95 -0.81
C GLY A 43 0.19 5.34 -1.52
N LEU A 44 -0.23 6.61 -1.43
CA LEU A 44 -1.41 7.11 -2.11
C LEU A 44 -1.25 7.07 -3.63
N LEU A 45 -0.15 7.62 -4.16
CA LEU A 45 0.06 7.71 -5.61
C LEU A 45 0.26 6.33 -6.23
N THR A 46 1.24 5.57 -5.76
CA THR A 46 1.57 4.25 -6.32
C THR A 46 0.47 3.24 -6.04
N GLY A 47 -0.11 3.24 -4.84
CA GLY A 47 -1.20 2.35 -4.47
C GLY A 47 -2.46 2.59 -5.30
N THR A 48 -2.84 3.85 -5.51
CA THR A 48 -4.00 4.20 -6.35
C THR A 48 -3.80 3.81 -7.81
N VAL A 49 -2.63 4.14 -8.39
CA VAL A 49 -2.33 3.78 -9.78
C VAL A 49 -2.39 2.27 -9.97
N LEU A 50 -1.72 1.49 -9.12
CA LEU A 50 -1.71 0.03 -9.21
C LEU A 50 -3.11 -0.56 -9.02
N LEU A 51 -3.90 -0.03 -8.06
CA LEU A 51 -5.25 -0.50 -7.81
C LEU A 51 -6.17 -0.24 -9.01
N LEU A 52 -6.15 0.97 -9.57
CA LEU A 52 -6.99 1.34 -10.72
C LEU A 52 -6.61 0.56 -11.97
N THR A 53 -5.31 0.45 -12.27
CA THR A 53 -4.84 -0.36 -13.40
C THR A 53 -5.21 -1.84 -13.21
N GLY A 54 -5.06 -2.37 -11.99
CA GLY A 54 -5.45 -3.74 -11.67
C GLY A 54 -6.96 -3.98 -11.80
N LEU A 55 -7.80 -3.06 -11.33
CA LEU A 55 -9.25 -3.12 -11.46
C LEU A 55 -9.69 -3.03 -12.92
N PHE A 56 -9.06 -2.16 -13.70
CA PHE A 56 -9.32 -2.04 -15.14
C PHE A 56 -9.02 -3.37 -15.85
N PHE A 57 -7.83 -3.94 -15.64
CA PHE A 57 -7.49 -5.24 -16.21
C PHE A 57 -8.41 -6.37 -15.72
N TRP A 58 -8.81 -6.34 -14.45
CA TRP A 58 -9.77 -7.30 -13.91
C TRP A 58 -11.12 -7.19 -14.62
N ALA A 59 -11.62 -5.97 -14.83
CA ALA A 59 -12.88 -5.72 -15.54
C ALA A 59 -12.82 -6.19 -17.01
N CYS A 60 -11.66 -6.10 -17.65
CA CYS A 60 -11.45 -6.62 -18.99
C CYS A 60 -11.30 -8.16 -19.06
N SER A 61 -11.00 -8.84 -17.94
CA SER A 61 -10.70 -10.28 -17.85
C SER A 61 -11.74 -11.10 -17.07
N ILE A 62 -12.94 -10.54 -16.84
CA ILE A 62 -14.03 -11.14 -16.03
C ILE A 62 -14.32 -12.62 -16.32
N PRO A 63 -14.31 -13.15 -17.58
CA PRO A 63 -14.62 -14.56 -17.78
C PRO A 63 -13.52 -15.53 -17.32
N GLU A 64 -12.26 -15.10 -17.24
CA GLU A 64 -11.12 -16.00 -16.95
C GLU A 64 -10.05 -15.31 -16.11
N ILE A 65 -10.17 -15.41 -14.78
CA ILE A 65 -9.13 -14.96 -13.84
C ILE A 65 -8.21 -16.14 -13.54
N LEU A 66 -7.00 -16.09 -14.08
CA LEU A 66 -5.99 -17.15 -13.95
C LEU A 66 -5.12 -16.92 -12.70
N ARG A 67 -4.59 -18.02 -12.14
CA ARG A 67 -3.70 -17.93 -10.98
C ARG A 67 -2.26 -17.76 -11.43
N TRP A 68 -1.42 -17.18 -10.57
CA TRP A 68 0.01 -17.00 -10.83
C TRP A 68 0.74 -18.32 -11.17
N ARG A 69 0.21 -19.46 -10.72
CA ARG A 69 0.71 -20.79 -11.06
C ARG A 69 0.58 -21.13 -12.55
N ASP A 70 -0.40 -20.54 -13.23
CA ASP A 70 -0.72 -20.84 -14.62
C ASP A 70 0.13 -19.99 -15.59
N PHE A 71 1.00 -19.12 -15.07
CA PHE A 71 1.87 -18.22 -15.84
C PHE A 71 2.78 -18.94 -16.84
N PHE A 72 3.26 -20.14 -16.52
CA PHE A 72 4.11 -20.92 -17.42
C PHE A 72 3.31 -21.74 -18.44
N THR A 73 1.99 -21.83 -18.27
CA THR A 73 1.08 -22.55 -19.17
C THR A 73 0.35 -21.64 -20.14
N THR A 74 0.39 -20.33 -19.92
CA THR A 74 -0.26 -19.34 -20.78
C THR A 74 0.46 -19.18 -22.12
N ARG A 75 -0.30 -19.15 -23.21
CA ARG A 75 0.19 -19.03 -24.60
C ARG A 75 -0.26 -17.73 -25.28
N ALA A 76 -1.23 -17.02 -24.71
CA ALA A 76 -1.82 -15.84 -25.34
C ALA A 76 -1.66 -14.57 -24.48
N PRO A 77 -1.45 -13.38 -25.09
CA PRO A 77 -1.22 -12.13 -24.35
C PRO A 77 -2.37 -11.71 -23.41
N ASN A 78 -3.61 -12.08 -23.75
CA ASN A 78 -4.79 -11.82 -22.94
C ASN A 78 -4.78 -12.61 -21.62
N GLU A 79 -4.17 -13.79 -21.59
CA GLU A 79 -4.06 -14.63 -20.38
C GLU A 79 -3.09 -14.04 -19.35
N LEU A 80 -2.08 -13.27 -19.80
CA LEU A 80 -1.19 -12.52 -18.92
C LEU A 80 -1.94 -11.43 -18.14
N VAL A 81 -2.88 -10.74 -18.80
CA VAL A 81 -3.71 -9.67 -18.19
C VAL A 81 -4.53 -10.25 -17.03
N SER A 82 -5.05 -11.46 -17.19
CA SER A 82 -5.79 -12.19 -16.15
C SER A 82 -4.98 -12.55 -14.91
N ILE A 83 -3.65 -12.66 -15.03
CA ILE A 83 -2.73 -12.94 -13.91
C ILE A 83 -2.23 -11.63 -13.28
N VAL A 84 -1.94 -10.63 -14.12
CA VAL A 84 -1.43 -9.33 -13.67
C VAL A 84 -2.50 -8.55 -12.90
N ALA A 85 -3.77 -8.60 -13.34
CA ALA A 85 -4.89 -7.95 -12.67
C ALA A 85 -4.98 -8.22 -11.15
N PRO A 86 -5.05 -9.48 -10.67
CA PRO A 86 -5.10 -9.76 -9.23
C PRO A 86 -3.84 -9.36 -8.48
N SER A 87 -2.66 -9.41 -9.11
CA SER A 87 -1.41 -8.98 -8.48
C SER A 87 -1.36 -7.47 -8.25
N LEU A 88 -1.78 -6.69 -9.25
CA LEU A 88 -1.87 -5.23 -9.17
C LEU A 88 -2.90 -4.77 -8.13
N VAL A 89 -4.08 -5.39 -8.10
CA VAL A 89 -5.08 -5.09 -7.06
C VAL A 89 -4.51 -5.35 -5.67
N ARG A 90 -3.82 -6.48 -5.48
CA ARG A 90 -3.22 -6.83 -4.18
C ARG A 90 -2.13 -5.85 -3.76
N ALA A 91 -1.25 -5.46 -4.68
CA ALA A 91 -0.18 -4.49 -4.43
C ALA A 91 -0.75 -3.09 -4.15
N GLY A 92 -1.76 -2.67 -4.91
CA GLY A 92 -2.46 -1.41 -4.68
C GLY A 92 -3.11 -1.35 -3.30
N VAL A 93 -3.85 -2.38 -2.91
CA VAL A 93 -4.46 -2.46 -1.56
C VAL A 93 -3.37 -2.48 -0.48
N PHE A 94 -2.32 -3.27 -0.65
CA PHE A 94 -1.20 -3.34 0.30
C PHE A 94 -0.57 -1.97 0.57
N LEU A 95 -0.35 -1.16 -0.48
CA LEU A 95 0.25 0.18 -0.37
C LEU A 95 -0.71 1.23 0.18
N LEU A 96 -2.02 1.09 -0.06
CA LEU A 96 -3.02 2.05 0.40
C LEU A 96 -3.36 1.90 1.89
N VAL A 97 -3.27 0.70 2.46
CA VAL A 97 -3.60 0.45 3.87
C VAL A 97 -2.77 1.25 4.88
N PRO A 98 -1.43 1.40 4.74
CA PRO A 98 -0.65 2.22 5.67
C PRO A 98 -0.88 3.72 5.53
N VAL A 99 -1.43 4.21 4.41
CA VAL A 99 -1.64 5.65 4.14
C VAL A 99 -2.44 6.38 5.23
N PRO A 100 -3.64 5.92 5.65
CA PRO A 100 -4.39 6.61 6.71
C PRO A 100 -3.64 6.63 8.06
N VAL A 101 -2.85 5.59 8.35
CA VAL A 101 -2.04 5.53 9.57
C VAL A 101 -0.89 6.53 9.49
N ALA A 102 -0.18 6.56 8.37
CA ALA A 102 0.93 7.49 8.15
C ALA A 102 0.45 8.96 8.16
N SER A 103 -0.64 9.26 7.46
CA SER A 103 -1.22 10.60 7.42
C SER A 103 -1.76 11.05 8.79
N GLY A 104 -2.46 10.16 9.50
CA GLY A 104 -2.96 10.45 10.85
C GLY A 104 -1.83 10.69 11.85
N LEU A 105 -0.78 9.85 11.83
CA LEU A 105 0.41 10.07 12.64
C LEU A 105 1.15 11.35 12.25
N GLY A 106 1.26 11.65 10.95
CA GLY A 106 1.90 12.87 10.45
C GLY A 106 1.26 14.12 11.04
N GLY A 107 -0.09 14.20 10.98
CA GLY A 107 -0.81 15.32 11.60
C GLY A 107 -0.67 15.39 13.12
N LEU A 108 -0.55 14.25 13.82
CA LEU A 108 -0.30 14.23 15.26
C LEU A 108 1.12 14.69 15.61
N VAL A 109 2.12 14.31 14.81
CA VAL A 109 3.51 14.75 14.98
C VAL A 109 3.62 16.24 14.68
N GLU A 110 3.10 16.70 13.55
CA GLU A 110 3.13 18.11 13.15
C GLU A 110 2.44 19.04 14.18
N SER A 111 1.36 18.58 14.80
CA SER A 111 0.64 19.34 15.83
C SER A 111 1.21 19.22 17.24
N ALA A 112 2.27 18.43 17.44
CA ALA A 112 2.87 18.24 18.75
C ALA A 112 3.49 19.53 19.28
N ALA A 113 3.42 19.75 20.60
CA ALA A 113 4.08 20.90 21.21
C ALA A 113 5.59 20.67 21.31
N ARG A 114 6.40 21.73 21.08
CA ARG A 114 7.85 21.72 21.32
C ARG A 114 8.17 21.29 22.76
N GLY A 115 9.03 20.27 22.91
CA GLY A 115 9.40 19.68 24.19
C GLY A 115 8.49 18.55 24.68
N SER A 116 7.46 18.17 23.90
CA SER A 116 6.73 16.93 24.13
C SER A 116 7.54 15.72 23.64
N TRP A 117 7.33 14.55 24.25
CA TRP A 117 7.97 13.28 23.84
C TRP A 117 7.70 12.94 22.36
N LEU A 118 6.61 13.46 21.81
CA LEU A 118 6.16 13.25 20.44
C LEU A 118 6.87 14.18 19.44
N TRP A 119 7.32 15.36 19.91
CA TRP A 119 8.16 16.27 19.14
C TRP A 119 9.55 15.65 18.87
N GLY A 120 10.07 14.84 19.79
CA GLY A 120 11.44 14.33 19.74
C GLY A 120 12.28 14.89 20.88
N ALA A 121 13.48 14.33 21.06
CA ALA A 121 14.44 14.79 22.07
C ALA A 121 15.13 16.09 21.65
#